data_AF-A0A958FKD7-F1
#
_entry.id   AF-A0A958FKD7-F1
#
_cell.length_a   1.000
_cell.length_b   1.000
_cell.length_c   1.000
_cell.angle_alpha   90.00
_cell.angle_beta   90.00
_cell.angle_gamma   90.00
#
_symmetry.space_group_name_H-M   'P 1'
#
loop_
_entity.id
_entity.type
_entity.pdbx_description
1 polymer ?
#
loop_
_entity_poly.entity_id
_entity_poly.type
_entity_poly.pdbx_seq_one_letter_code
_entity_poly.pdbx_strand_id
1 'polypeptide(L)' 'KNVYAIMGGMNLVNEPQEKIESIAKGLKQINPRYIIPLHSTGFLALHYFYEVFKDKVLLLNTGDKFTLGD' A
#
# COMPACT_ATOMS: atom_id res chain seq x y z
N LYS A 1 -10.98 -3.26 -15.98
CA LYS A 1 -10.89 -1.96 -15.26
C LYS A 1 -9.46 -1.82 -14.79
N ASN A 2 -8.75 -0.74 -15.13
CA ASN A 2 -7.38 -0.51 -14.70
C ASN A 2 -7.41 0.39 -13.46
N VAL A 3 -7.01 -0.14 -12.32
CA VAL A 3 -6.86 0.67 -11.10
C VAL A 3 -5.51 1.34 -11.17
N TYR A 4 -5.50 2.67 -11.21
CA TYR A 4 -4.26 3.43 -11.36
C TYR A 4 -3.49 3.49 -10.04
N ALA A 5 -4.14 3.91 -8.95
CA ALA A 5 -3.52 3.95 -7.63
C ALA A 5 -4.52 3.57 -6.53
N ILE A 6 -4.01 2.97 -5.45
CA ILE A 6 -4.73 2.78 -4.19
C ILE A 6 -3.99 3.59 -3.14
N MET A 7 -4.65 4.58 -2.56
CA MET A 7 -4.11 5.46 -1.53
C MET A 7 -5.02 5.45 -0.31
N GLY A 8 -4.44 5.30 0.87
CA GLY A 8 -5.19 5.41 2.11
C GLY A 8 -4.55 4.70 3.28
N GLY A 9 -5.15 4.88 4.45
CA GLY A 9 -4.83 4.11 5.64
C GLY A 9 -5.62 2.80 5.65
N MET A 10 -4.93 1.67 5.84
CA MET A 10 -5.57 0.34 5.79
C MET A 10 -5.93 -0.24 7.17
N ASN A 11 -5.67 0.51 8.25
CA ASN A 11 -5.93 0.09 9.63
C ASN A 11 -5.30 -1.26 10.01
N LEU A 12 -4.00 -1.44 9.71
CA LEU A 12 -3.29 -2.73 9.89
C LEU A 12 -2.26 -2.71 11.03
N VAL A 13 -2.25 -1.67 11.87
CA VAL A 13 -1.22 -1.46 12.92
C VAL A 13 -1.06 -2.66 13.86
N ASN A 14 -2.14 -3.33 14.23
CA ASN A 14 -2.15 -4.46 15.18
C ASN A 14 -2.78 -5.72 14.58
N GLU A 15 -2.89 -5.78 13.26
CA GLU A 15 -3.52 -6.91 12.59
C GLU A 15 -2.54 -8.06 12.41
N PRO A 16 -3.01 -9.32 12.49
CA PRO A 16 -2.15 -10.47 12.31
C PRO A 16 -1.58 -10.51 10.89
N GLN A 17 -0.38 -11.07 10.76
CA GLN A 17 0.34 -11.21 9.49
C GLN A 17 -0.55 -11.82 8.39
N GLU A 18 -1.34 -12.84 8.71
CA GLU A 18 -2.26 -13.50 7.77
C GLU A 18 -3.26 -12.53 7.10
N LYS A 19 -3.72 -11.51 7.84
CA LYS A 19 -4.62 -10.48 7.30
C LYS A 19 -3.87 -9.55 6.35
N ILE A 20 -2.65 -9.16 6.70
CA ILE A 20 -1.77 -8.35 5.84
C ILE A 20 -1.51 -9.09 4.52
N GLU A 21 -1.21 -10.39 4.59
CA GLU A 21 -0.99 -11.25 3.43
C GLU A 21 -2.24 -11.41 2.57
N SER A 22 -3.41 -11.56 3.19
CA SER A 22 -4.70 -11.63 2.49
C SER A 22 -4.98 -10.35 1.70
N ILE A 23 -4.73 -9.18 2.30
CA ILE A 23 -4.87 -7.89 1.62
C ILE A 23 -3.85 -7.76 0.49
N ALA A 24 -2.59 -8.17 0.69
CA ALA A 24 -1.60 -8.18 -0.39
C ALA A 24 -2.03 -9.08 -1.56
N LYS A 25 -2.64 -10.24 -1.30
CA LYS A 25 -3.20 -11.08 -2.37
C LYS A 25 -4.30 -10.35 -3.15
N GLY A 26 -5.19 -9.63 -2.46
CA GLY A 26 -6.21 -8.78 -3.08
C GLY A 26 -5.60 -7.66 -3.92
N LEU A 27 -4.62 -6.94 -3.39
CA LEU A 27 -3.88 -5.89 -4.11
C LEU A 27 -3.19 -6.44 -5.37
N LYS A 28 -2.63 -7.66 -5.29
CA LYS A 28 -2.00 -8.32 -6.43
C LYS A 28 -3.01 -8.69 -7.53
N GLN A 29 -4.22 -9.10 -7.17
CA GLN A 29 -5.30 -9.38 -8.14
C GLN A 29 -5.82 -8.11 -8.81
N ILE A 30 -5.91 -7.01 -8.05
CA ILE A 30 -6.27 -5.69 -8.61
C ILE A 30 -5.17 -5.16 -9.53
N ASN A 31 -3.91 -5.49 -9.24
CA ASN A 31 -2.71 -5.06 -9.95
C ASN A 31 -2.67 -3.54 -10.18
N PRO A 32 -2.76 -2.71 -9.12
CA PRO A 32 -2.65 -1.27 -9.27
C PRO A 32 -1.25 -0.88 -9.73
N ARG A 33 -1.13 0.27 -10.39
CA ARG A 33 0.19 0.83 -10.73
C ARG A 33 0.91 1.34 -9.49
N TYR A 34 0.18 1.97 -8.57
CA TYR A 34 0.72 2.49 -7.31
C TYR A 34 -0.10 2.07 -6.08
N ILE A 35 0.60 1.81 -4.98
CA ILE A 35 0.06 1.52 -3.66
C ILE A 35 0.67 2.53 -2.69
N ILE A 36 -0.17 3.31 -2.02
CA ILE A 36 0.25 4.44 -1.21
C ILE A 36 -0.33 4.26 0.20
N PRO A 37 0.29 3.41 1.03
CA PRO A 37 -0.16 3.17 2.39
C PRO A 37 0.15 4.40 3.26
N LEU A 38 -0.87 4.90 3.97
CA LEU A 38 -0.74 6.05 4.87
C LEU A 38 -0.74 5.62 6.35
N HIS A 39 -0.57 6.60 7.24
CA HIS A 39 -0.42 6.50 8.71
C HIS A 39 -1.07 5.27 9.38
N SER A 40 -2.37 5.03 9.19
CA SER A 40 -3.06 3.93 9.89
C SER A 40 -2.77 2.52 9.34
N THR A 41 -1.94 2.39 8.30
CA THR A 41 -1.48 1.07 7.80
C THR A 41 -0.52 0.41 8.78
N GLY A 42 0.26 1.20 9.53
CA GLY A 42 1.23 0.65 10.48
C GLY A 42 2.50 0.13 9.82
N PHE A 43 3.57 0.12 10.61
CA PHE A 43 4.93 -0.09 10.11
C PHE A 43 5.17 -1.50 9.52
N LEU A 44 4.65 -2.54 10.18
CA LEU A 44 4.82 -3.92 9.73
C LEU A 44 4.13 -4.19 8.39
N ALA A 45 2.88 -3.75 8.23
CA ALA A 45 2.15 -3.90 6.98
C ALA A 45 2.79 -3.08 5.85
N LEU A 46 3.26 -1.87 6.14
CA LEU A 46 3.97 -1.02 5.19
C LEU A 46 5.27 -1.68 4.72
N HIS A 47 6.07 -2.21 5.65
CA HIS A 47 7.29 -2.96 5.31
C HIS A 47 6.98 -4.19 4.45
N TYR A 48 5.97 -4.97 4.83
CA TYR A 48 5.54 -6.14 4.06
C TYR A 48 5.06 -5.77 2.64
N PHE A 49 4.27 -4.70 2.49
CA PHE A 49 3.86 -4.24 1.18
C PHE A 49 5.05 -3.78 0.34
N TYR A 50 6.02 -3.08 0.94
CA TYR A 50 7.25 -2.68 0.25
C TYR A 50 8.07 -3.90 -0.22
N GLU A 51 8.16 -4.95 0.59
CA GLU A 51 8.82 -6.20 0.23
C GLU A 51 8.16 -6.90 -0.97
N VAL A 52 6.81 -6.96 -0.98
CA VAL A 52 6.02 -7.67 -1.99
C VAL A 52 5.89 -6.90 -3.31
N PHE A 53 5.68 -5.58 -3.23
CA PHE A 53 5.30 -4.75 -4.37
C PHE A 53 6.40 -3.79 -4.82
N LYS A 54 7.50 -3.69 -4.07
CA LYS A 54 8.73 -2.96 -4.42
C LYS A 54 8.44 -1.54 -4.94
N ASP A 55 8.73 -1.30 -6.21
CA ASP A 55 8.62 -0.05 -6.94
C ASP A 55 7.19 0.49 -7.05
N LYS A 56 6.18 -0.34 -6.82
CA LYS A 56 4.78 0.09 -6.81
C LYS A 56 4.36 0.76 -5.50
N VAL A 57 5.14 0.65 -4.42
CA VAL A 57 4.79 1.25 -3.13
C VAL A 57 5.43 2.63 -3.01
N LEU A 58 4.60 3.66 -2.85
CA LEU A 58 5.06 5.02 -2.55
C LEU A 58 4.78 5.33 -1.08
N LEU A 59 5.84 5.62 -0.33
CA LEU A 59 5.74 6.05 1.06
C LEU A 59 5.63 7.56 1.11
N LEU A 60 4.58 8.05 1.76
CA LEU A 60 4.34 9.48 1.92
C LEU A 60 4.24 9.83 3.40
N ASN A 61 4.84 10.96 3.75
CA ASN A 61 4.77 11.59 5.06
C ASN A 61 3.88 12.82 5.03
N THR A 62 3.56 13.34 6.21
CA THR A 62 2.79 14.57 6.34
C THR A 62 3.51 15.73 5.64
N GLY A 63 2.81 16.37 4.69
CA GLY A 63 3.34 17.50 3.93
C GLY A 63 3.96 17.14 2.59
N ASP A 64 4.17 15.84 2.30
CA ASP A 64 4.68 15.40 1.01
C ASP A 64 3.70 15.73 -0.11
N LYS A 65 4.26 16.18 -1.23
CA LYS A 65 3.54 16.43 -2.48
C LYS A 65 4.19 15.62 -3.58
N PHE A 66 3.37 14.98 -4.39
CA PHE A 66 3.82 14.19 -5.52
C PHE A 66 2.80 14.31 -6.65
N THR A 67 3.25 14.10 -7.88
CA THR A 67 2.41 14.08 -9.06
C THR A 67 2.58 12.73 -9.73
N LEU A 68 1.46 12.04 -9.92
CA LEU A 68 1.46 10.79 -10.67
C LEU A 68 1.29 11.13 -12.16
N GLY A 69 2.30 10.80 -12.95
CA GLY A 69 2.28 10.94 -14.41
C GLY A 69 1.75 9.69 -15.10
N ASP A 70 1.19 9.87 -16.29
CA ASP A 70 0.60 8.78 -17.10
C ASP A 70 1.58 7.67 -17.49
#